data_AF-A0A1G6H8T7-F1
#
_entry.id   AF-A0A1G6H8T7-F1
#
_cell.length_a   1.000
_cell.length_b   1.000
_cell.length_c   1.000
_cell.angle_alpha   90.00
_cell.angle_beta   90.00
_cell.angle_gamma   90.00
#
_symmetry.space_group_name_H-M   'P 1'
#
loop_
_entity.id
_entity.type
_entity.pdbx_description
1 polymer ?
#
loop_
_entity_poly.entity_id
_entity_poly.type
_entity_poly.pdbx_seq_one_letter_code
_entity_poly.pdbx_strand_id
1 'polypeptide(L)'
;MTDSRYTILVVEDDPDAAGYMRTVLERSGMDPHVVSNPQAALALLNSKTFDLILTDIELPGMTGLELTERVKKTRPDLPIVVMTAHATLDYAVNALRLQADEFLFKPIRKPQLVEVVTRLVEQARAAARPTNIVLAIGAHPDDVEIGVGGTLAAHQAAGDQIVILTMSRGARGGAVDNRQDESLAAAELIGARLFLNDLEDTRISAGDPTVGIIEQVVAEVHPTIVYTHSSNDRHQDHVAVHRAVSVATRRVPMFACYQSPSATVDFRPNRFVSIDGFTDTKLALLASFASQAGIRDYLAPDFVLATARYWSRYGGGVYAEPLEVVRDATGLRANATSQAVGHAATSLTTPTSTTSEAEGSVLDD
;
A
#
# COMPACT_ATOMS: atom_id res chain seq x y z
N MET A 1 -11.03 -2.14 12.22
CA MET A 1 -10.34 -1.22 11.30
C MET A 1 -10.98 0.14 11.47
N THR A 2 -10.24 1.15 11.91
CA THR A 2 -10.75 2.53 11.97
C THR A 2 -10.92 3.02 10.54
N ASP A 3 -12.10 2.82 10.00
CA ASP A 3 -12.52 3.31 8.69
C ASP A 3 -12.64 4.84 8.80
N SER A 4 -11.52 5.54 8.58
CA SER A 4 -11.48 6.98 8.67
C SER A 4 -12.19 7.57 7.46
N ARG A 5 -13.42 8.07 7.70
CA ARG A 5 -14.25 8.74 6.68
C ARG A 5 -13.44 9.81 5.95
N TYR A 6 -13.61 9.92 4.63
CA TYR A 6 -12.95 10.97 3.86
C TYR A 6 -13.34 12.35 4.39
N THR A 7 -12.35 13.12 4.78
CA THR A 7 -12.53 14.46 5.35
C THR A 7 -12.36 15.50 4.26
N ILE A 8 -13.46 16.14 3.88
CA ILE A 8 -13.51 16.99 2.68
C ILE A 8 -13.68 18.45 3.10
N LEU A 9 -12.83 19.35 2.61
CA LEU A 9 -13.02 20.79 2.79
C LEU A 9 -13.81 21.34 1.61
N VAL A 10 -14.96 21.96 1.88
CA VAL A 10 -15.81 22.59 0.85
C VAL A 10 -15.75 24.10 1.02
N VAL A 11 -15.39 24.83 -0.02
CA VAL A 11 -15.34 26.29 -0.06
C VAL A 11 -16.37 26.78 -1.07
N GLU A 12 -17.51 27.24 -0.55
CA GLU A 12 -18.69 27.63 -1.34
C GLU A 12 -19.45 28.72 -0.59
N ASP A 13 -19.63 29.89 -1.21
CA ASP A 13 -20.30 31.04 -0.61
C ASP A 13 -21.83 31.01 -0.81
N ASP A 14 -22.32 30.31 -1.84
CA ASP A 14 -23.74 30.07 -2.05
C ASP A 14 -24.29 29.03 -1.03
N PRO A 15 -25.22 29.42 -0.13
CA PRO A 15 -25.67 28.55 0.95
C PRO A 15 -26.44 27.32 0.44
N ASP A 16 -27.11 27.40 -0.71
CA ASP A 16 -27.88 26.31 -1.27
C ASP A 16 -26.96 25.25 -1.88
N ALA A 17 -25.96 25.65 -2.66
CA ALA A 17 -24.91 24.79 -3.19
C ALA A 17 -24.10 24.15 -2.05
N ALA A 18 -23.70 24.93 -1.05
CA ALA A 18 -23.01 24.47 0.14
C ALA A 18 -23.83 23.39 0.89
N GLY A 19 -25.14 23.63 1.08
CA GLY A 19 -26.06 22.70 1.73
C GLY A 19 -26.26 21.41 0.93
N TYR A 20 -26.38 21.52 -0.40
CA TYR A 20 -26.46 20.36 -1.29
C TYR A 20 -25.21 19.48 -1.21
N MET A 21 -24.02 20.09 -1.32
CA MET A 21 -22.76 19.35 -1.27
C MET A 21 -22.55 18.65 0.07
N ARG A 22 -22.79 19.36 1.18
CA ARG A 22 -22.79 18.77 2.53
C ARG A 22 -23.66 17.52 2.58
N THR A 23 -24.92 17.65 2.16
CA THR A 23 -25.90 16.56 2.21
C THR A 23 -25.49 15.36 1.37
N VAL A 24 -24.95 15.60 0.17
CA VAL A 24 -24.49 14.53 -0.73
C VAL A 24 -23.30 13.77 -0.14
N LEU A 25 -22.30 14.50 0.38
CA LEU A 25 -21.07 13.92 0.93
C LEU A 25 -21.35 13.16 2.24
N GLU A 26 -22.13 13.73 3.17
CA GLU A 26 -22.52 13.06 4.43
C GLU A 26 -23.30 11.77 4.16
N ARG A 27 -24.29 11.80 3.24
CA ARG A 27 -25.07 10.61 2.86
C ARG A 27 -24.25 9.55 2.14
N SER A 28 -23.03 9.87 1.72
CA SER A 28 -22.10 8.94 1.09
C SER A 28 -21.01 8.46 2.07
N GLY A 29 -21.15 8.76 3.36
CA GLY A 29 -20.23 8.29 4.41
C GLY A 29 -18.99 9.16 4.61
N MET A 30 -18.95 10.37 4.05
CA MET A 30 -17.82 11.31 4.15
C MET A 30 -18.05 12.35 5.27
N ASP A 31 -17.00 13.09 5.66
CA ASP A 31 -17.00 14.16 6.67
C ASP A 31 -16.72 15.53 6.02
N PRO A 32 -17.75 16.25 5.50
CA PRO A 32 -17.56 17.55 4.87
C PRO A 32 -17.49 18.70 5.88
N HIS A 33 -16.47 19.54 5.74
CA HIS A 33 -16.27 20.80 6.46
C HIS A 33 -16.52 21.93 5.48
N VAL A 34 -17.65 22.60 5.60
CA VAL A 34 -18.04 23.67 4.67
C VAL A 34 -17.72 25.04 5.24
N VAL A 35 -17.07 25.87 4.44
CA VAL A 35 -16.76 27.27 4.73
C VAL A 35 -17.19 28.15 3.56
N SER A 36 -17.59 29.39 3.84
CA SER A 36 -18.10 30.31 2.83
C SER A 36 -17.05 31.27 2.24
N ASN A 37 -15.79 31.16 2.67
CA ASN A 37 -14.73 32.03 2.17
C ASN A 37 -13.35 31.36 2.20
N PRO A 38 -12.43 31.77 1.31
CA PRO A 38 -11.08 31.23 1.22
C PRO A 38 -10.23 31.39 2.49
N GLN A 39 -10.42 32.48 3.25
CA GLN A 39 -9.62 32.75 4.46
C GLN A 39 -9.94 31.74 5.56
N ALA A 40 -11.22 31.39 5.73
CA ALA A 40 -11.64 30.32 6.64
C ALA A 40 -11.10 28.95 6.19
N ALA A 41 -11.05 28.69 4.88
CA ALA A 41 -10.45 27.46 4.34
C ALA A 41 -8.97 27.36 4.71
N LEU A 42 -8.19 28.43 4.49
CA LEU A 42 -6.78 28.49 4.86
C LEU A 42 -6.55 28.35 6.39
N ALA A 43 -7.43 28.93 7.21
CA ALA A 43 -7.36 28.80 8.65
C ALA A 43 -7.60 27.35 9.10
N LEU A 44 -8.60 26.66 8.53
CA LEU A 44 -8.88 25.25 8.82
C LEU A 44 -7.73 24.33 8.35
N LEU A 45 -7.15 24.60 7.18
CA LEU A 45 -6.00 23.85 6.69
C LEU A 45 -4.79 23.94 7.63
N ASN A 46 -4.68 24.96 8.47
CA ASN A 46 -3.59 25.06 9.45
C ASN A 46 -3.84 24.25 10.73
N SER A 47 -5.09 23.90 11.04
CA SER A 47 -5.46 23.21 12.28
C SER A 47 -5.96 21.78 12.07
N LYS A 48 -6.31 21.41 10.83
CA LYS A 48 -6.87 20.10 10.48
C LYS A 48 -6.31 19.60 9.14
N THR A 49 -6.20 18.28 9.01
CA THR A 49 -5.89 17.59 7.75
C THR A 49 -7.17 17.26 6.99
N PHE A 50 -7.10 17.39 5.67
CA PHE A 50 -8.19 17.06 4.75
C PHE A 50 -7.66 16.10 3.69
N ASP A 51 -8.54 15.23 3.20
CA ASP A 51 -8.24 14.31 2.10
C ASP A 51 -8.42 14.97 0.73
N LEU A 52 -9.26 16.02 0.62
CA LEU A 52 -9.55 16.74 -0.62
C LEU A 52 -10.18 18.12 -0.34
N ILE A 53 -9.98 19.07 -1.25
CA ILE A 53 -10.67 20.37 -1.27
C ILE A 53 -11.61 20.44 -2.48
N LEU A 54 -12.87 20.82 -2.24
CA LEU A 54 -13.81 21.29 -3.26
C LEU A 54 -13.91 22.81 -3.12
N THR A 55 -13.58 23.56 -4.16
CA THR A 55 -13.67 25.04 -4.11
C THR A 55 -14.45 25.56 -5.30
N ASP A 56 -15.38 26.48 -5.07
CA ASP A 56 -15.94 27.27 -6.16
C ASP A 56 -14.88 28.22 -6.74
N ILE A 57 -14.99 28.56 -8.03
CA ILE A 57 -14.13 29.57 -8.67
C ILE A 57 -14.44 30.97 -8.16
N GLU A 58 -15.73 31.31 -8.09
CA GLU A 58 -16.24 32.66 -7.85
C GLU A 58 -16.48 32.85 -6.36
N LEU A 59 -15.41 33.13 -5.61
CA LEU A 59 -15.46 33.33 -4.17
C LEU A 59 -15.20 34.80 -3.79
N PRO A 60 -15.80 35.29 -2.69
CA PRO A 60 -15.58 36.65 -2.22
C PRO A 60 -14.13 36.88 -1.79
N GLY A 61 -13.50 37.91 -2.35
CA GLY A 61 -12.18 38.41 -1.98
C GLY A 61 -10.99 37.69 -2.63
N MET A 62 -11.05 36.37 -2.80
CA MET A 62 -10.02 35.57 -3.49
C MET A 62 -10.72 34.46 -4.28
N THR A 63 -10.30 34.22 -5.51
CA THR A 63 -10.86 33.15 -6.36
C THR A 63 -10.44 31.76 -5.90
N GLY A 64 -11.23 30.73 -6.23
CA GLY A 64 -10.86 29.33 -5.97
C GLY A 64 -9.55 28.91 -6.64
N LEU A 65 -9.22 29.55 -7.76
CA LEU A 65 -7.97 29.33 -8.49
C LEU A 65 -6.75 29.90 -7.73
N GLU A 66 -6.86 31.10 -7.16
CA GLU A 66 -5.80 31.67 -6.30
C GLU A 66 -5.65 30.88 -4.99
N LEU A 67 -6.77 30.40 -4.42
CA LEU A 67 -6.74 29.49 -3.27
C LEU A 67 -5.98 28.21 -3.62
N THR A 68 -6.26 27.61 -4.77
CA THR A 68 -5.59 26.40 -5.29
C THR A 68 -4.08 26.61 -5.37
N GLU A 69 -3.62 27.71 -5.97
CA GLU A 69 -2.20 28.03 -6.08
C GLU A 69 -1.52 28.14 -4.70
N ARG A 70 -2.19 28.79 -3.75
CA ARG A 70 -1.66 28.99 -2.40
C ARG A 70 -1.59 27.68 -1.61
N VAL A 71 -2.59 26.82 -1.74
CA VAL A 71 -2.59 25.52 -1.06
C VAL A 71 -1.50 24.64 -1.64
N LYS A 72 -1.41 24.51 -2.97
CA LYS A 72 -0.42 23.62 -3.61
C LYS A 72 1.04 24.01 -3.35
N LYS A 73 1.33 25.28 -3.07
CA LYS A 73 2.67 25.72 -2.59
C LYS A 73 3.08 25.10 -1.25
N THR A 74 2.13 24.73 -0.40
CA THR A 74 2.40 24.16 0.94
C THR A 74 2.00 22.68 1.05
N ARG A 75 1.07 22.23 0.21
CA ARG A 75 0.49 20.89 0.18
C ARG A 75 0.32 20.45 -1.28
N PRO A 76 1.42 20.14 -1.98
CA PRO A 76 1.37 19.78 -3.41
C PRO A 76 0.51 18.53 -3.66
N ASP A 77 0.51 17.59 -2.72
CA ASP A 77 -0.17 16.30 -2.85
C ASP A 77 -1.65 16.31 -2.44
N LEU A 78 -2.17 17.42 -1.88
CA LEU A 78 -3.57 17.53 -1.48
C LEU A 78 -4.45 17.74 -2.73
N PRO A 79 -5.38 16.83 -3.06
CA PRO A 79 -6.25 16.99 -4.22
C PRO A 79 -7.18 18.20 -4.09
N ILE A 80 -7.32 18.96 -5.18
CA ILE A 80 -8.19 20.13 -5.26
C ILE A 80 -9.06 20.01 -6.50
N VAL A 81 -10.37 20.00 -6.28
CA VAL A 81 -11.41 20.02 -7.30
C VAL A 81 -12.01 21.41 -7.34
N VAL A 82 -12.00 22.01 -8.52
CA VAL A 82 -12.52 23.35 -8.75
C VAL A 82 -13.91 23.25 -9.39
N MET A 83 -14.88 23.97 -8.84
CA MET A 83 -16.27 23.99 -9.31
C MET A 83 -16.57 25.30 -10.01
N THR A 84 -17.29 25.25 -11.13
CA THR A 84 -17.60 26.47 -11.88
C THR A 84 -18.96 26.42 -12.56
N ALA A 85 -19.63 27.57 -12.62
CA ALA A 85 -20.84 27.79 -13.41
C ALA A 85 -20.54 28.13 -14.90
N HIS A 86 -19.30 28.53 -15.22
CA HIS A 86 -18.94 29.07 -16.53
C HIS A 86 -17.82 28.25 -17.20
N ALA A 87 -18.14 27.59 -18.31
CA ALA A 87 -17.17 26.93 -19.19
C ALA A 87 -16.67 27.91 -20.28
N THR A 88 -15.93 28.96 -19.90
CA THR A 88 -15.24 29.79 -20.90
C THR A 88 -13.86 29.23 -21.22
N LEU A 89 -13.41 29.41 -22.47
CA LEU A 89 -12.11 28.94 -22.96
C LEU A 89 -10.94 29.47 -22.11
N ASP A 90 -11.08 30.68 -21.56
CA ASP A 90 -10.06 31.34 -20.73
C ASP A 90 -9.87 30.66 -19.37
N TYR A 91 -10.95 30.18 -18.75
CA TYR A 91 -10.86 29.39 -17.52
C TYR A 91 -10.21 28.03 -17.79
N ALA A 92 -10.53 27.37 -18.92
CA ALA A 92 -9.91 26.10 -19.30
C ALA A 92 -8.40 26.23 -19.58
N VAL A 93 -7.94 27.33 -20.17
CA VAL A 93 -6.51 27.58 -20.45
C VAL A 93 -5.75 27.97 -19.17
N ASN A 94 -6.33 28.78 -18.29
CA ASN A 94 -5.73 29.08 -16.98
C ASN A 94 -5.75 27.87 -16.05
N ALA A 95 -6.78 27.02 -16.13
CA ALA A 95 -6.90 25.76 -15.41
C ALA A 95 -5.78 24.78 -15.74
N LEU A 96 -5.37 24.67 -17.02
CA LEU A 96 -4.21 23.85 -17.39
C LEU A 96 -2.89 24.36 -16.81
N ARG A 97 -2.82 25.63 -16.37
CA ARG A 97 -1.65 26.26 -15.76
C ARG A 97 -1.66 26.24 -14.23
N LEU A 98 -2.84 26.07 -13.63
CA LEU A 98 -3.06 26.10 -12.20
C LEU A 98 -3.26 24.65 -11.74
N GLN A 99 -2.49 24.20 -10.76
CA GLN A 99 -2.35 22.79 -10.36
C GLN A 99 -3.62 22.14 -9.75
N ALA A 100 -4.83 22.53 -10.19
CA ALA A 100 -6.06 21.84 -9.84
C ALA A 100 -6.06 20.43 -10.46
N ASP A 101 -6.51 19.46 -9.68
CA ASP A 101 -6.51 18.05 -10.09
C ASP A 101 -7.74 17.72 -10.95
N GLU A 102 -8.85 18.43 -10.75
CA GLU A 102 -10.08 18.24 -11.54
C GLU A 102 -11.02 19.44 -11.53
N PHE A 103 -11.90 19.50 -12.54
CA PHE A 103 -12.94 20.52 -12.67
C PHE A 103 -14.34 19.90 -12.74
N LEU A 104 -15.28 20.47 -11.98
CA LEU A 104 -16.68 20.10 -12.01
C LEU A 104 -17.54 21.29 -12.47
N PHE A 105 -18.38 21.05 -13.47
CA PHE A 105 -19.31 22.05 -13.97
C PHE A 105 -20.64 21.98 -13.21
N LYS A 106 -21.07 23.13 -12.69
CA LYS A 106 -22.40 23.29 -12.07
C LYS A 106 -23.48 23.26 -13.17
N PRO A 107 -24.62 22.57 -12.98
CA PRO A 107 -25.01 21.85 -11.76
C PRO A 107 -24.37 20.46 -11.64
N ILE A 108 -23.77 20.18 -10.47
CA ILE A 108 -23.05 18.92 -10.20
C ILE A 108 -24.03 17.85 -9.72
N ARG A 109 -24.09 16.73 -10.45
CA ARG A 109 -24.95 15.60 -10.07
C ARG A 109 -24.30 14.76 -8.96
N LYS A 110 -25.09 14.23 -8.04
CA LYS A 110 -24.62 13.36 -6.94
C LYS A 110 -23.66 12.24 -7.40
N PRO A 111 -23.96 11.42 -8.42
CA PRO A 111 -23.08 10.33 -8.81
C PRO A 111 -21.69 10.82 -9.26
N GLN A 112 -21.65 11.96 -9.95
CA GLN A 112 -20.41 12.58 -10.42
C GLN A 112 -19.58 13.13 -9.26
N LEU A 113 -20.21 13.84 -8.32
CA LEU A 113 -19.50 14.38 -7.15
C LEU A 113 -18.86 13.26 -6.32
N VAL A 114 -19.61 12.19 -6.06
CA VAL A 114 -19.12 11.06 -5.27
C VAL A 114 -17.99 10.31 -5.99
N GLU A 115 -18.16 10.04 -7.29
CA GLU A 115 -17.13 9.34 -8.08
C GLU A 115 -15.81 10.12 -8.12
N VAL A 116 -15.85 11.42 -8.45
CA VAL A 116 -14.64 12.26 -8.53
C VAL A 116 -13.94 12.37 -7.17
N VAL A 117 -14.70 12.63 -6.09
CA VAL A 117 -14.12 12.75 -4.75
C VAL A 117 -13.48 11.44 -4.31
N THR A 118 -14.20 10.32 -4.43
CA THR A 118 -13.68 9.01 -4.06
C THR A 118 -12.44 8.66 -4.87
N ARG A 119 -12.46 8.84 -6.19
CA ARG A 119 -11.33 8.52 -7.06
C ARG A 119 -10.08 9.32 -6.69
N LEU A 120 -10.20 10.64 -6.52
CA LEU A 120 -9.05 11.50 -6.23
C LEU A 120 -8.47 11.26 -4.84
N VAL A 121 -9.32 11.04 -3.83
CA VAL A 121 -8.85 10.70 -2.47
C VAL A 121 -8.10 9.37 -2.48
N GLU A 122 -8.63 8.35 -3.15
CA GLU A 122 -7.97 7.04 -3.25
C GLU A 122 -6.64 7.13 -4.03
N GLN A 123 -6.58 7.91 -5.10
CA GLN A 123 -5.33 8.17 -5.84
C GLN A 123 -4.27 8.85 -4.97
N ALA A 124 -4.65 9.89 -4.21
CA ALA A 124 -3.72 10.59 -3.33
C ALA A 124 -3.25 9.71 -2.17
N ARG A 125 -4.14 8.92 -1.56
CA ARG A 125 -3.78 7.96 -0.51
C ARG A 125 -2.86 6.85 -1.03
N ALA A 126 -3.10 6.37 -2.25
CA ALA A 126 -2.20 5.41 -2.91
C ALA A 126 -0.82 6.02 -3.15
N ALA A 127 -0.74 7.27 -3.63
CA ALA A 127 0.52 7.97 -3.86
C ALA A 127 1.28 8.31 -2.55
N ALA A 128 0.57 8.60 -1.46
CA ALA A 128 1.14 8.91 -0.15
C ALA A 128 1.53 7.67 0.66
N ARG A 129 1.14 6.46 0.22
CA ARG A 129 1.53 5.21 0.88
C ARG A 129 3.05 5.03 0.76
N PRO A 130 3.77 4.73 1.86
CA PRO A 130 5.18 4.38 1.75
C PRO A 130 5.32 3.15 0.87
N THR A 131 6.12 3.29 -0.21
CA THR A 131 6.44 2.21 -1.14
C THR A 131 7.02 1.04 -0.36
N ASN A 132 6.38 -0.11 -0.47
CA ASN A 132 6.88 -1.35 0.12
C ASN A 132 8.00 -1.89 -0.74
N ILE A 133 8.87 -2.66 -0.09
CA ILE A 133 9.86 -3.47 -0.77
C ILE A 133 9.49 -4.91 -0.49
N VAL A 134 9.00 -5.58 -1.52
CA VAL A 134 8.46 -6.93 -1.49
C VAL A 134 9.57 -7.89 -1.89
N LEU A 135 9.94 -8.81 -1.00
CA LEU A 135 10.86 -9.91 -1.31
C LEU A 135 10.07 -11.23 -1.37
N ALA A 136 9.86 -11.76 -2.57
CA ALA A 136 9.26 -13.07 -2.77
C ALA A 136 10.37 -14.13 -2.98
N ILE A 137 10.30 -15.21 -2.21
CA ILE A 137 11.35 -16.22 -2.14
C ILE A 137 10.80 -17.57 -2.59
N GLY A 138 11.40 -18.13 -3.64
CA GLY A 138 11.12 -19.45 -4.21
C GLY A 138 12.31 -20.40 -4.05
N ALA A 139 12.05 -21.70 -3.93
CA ALA A 139 13.07 -22.73 -3.90
C ALA A 139 13.55 -23.00 -5.32
N HIS A 140 12.61 -23.01 -6.26
CA HIS A 140 12.81 -23.28 -7.68
C HIS A 140 12.20 -22.18 -8.55
N PRO A 141 12.62 -22.07 -9.83
CA PRO A 141 11.92 -21.26 -10.82
C PRO A 141 10.46 -21.71 -10.91
N ASP A 142 9.52 -20.77 -11.03
CA ASP A 142 8.05 -20.92 -11.08
C ASP A 142 7.29 -20.88 -9.73
N ASP A 143 7.96 -21.16 -8.61
CA ASP A 143 7.33 -21.22 -7.28
C ASP A 143 6.57 -19.93 -6.92
N VAL A 144 7.24 -18.79 -7.12
CA VAL A 144 6.75 -17.48 -6.73
C VAL A 144 5.59 -17.05 -7.62
N GLU A 145 5.72 -17.27 -8.93
CA GLU A 145 4.73 -16.93 -9.94
C GLU A 145 3.44 -17.75 -9.75
N ILE A 146 3.57 -19.03 -9.40
CA ILE A 146 2.42 -19.89 -9.07
C ILE A 146 1.74 -19.40 -7.79
N GLY A 147 2.52 -19.17 -6.73
CA GLY A 147 2.00 -18.87 -5.41
C GLY A 147 1.40 -17.48 -5.26
N VAL A 148 2.12 -16.45 -5.74
CA VAL A 148 1.82 -15.03 -5.52
C VAL A 148 1.93 -14.16 -6.78
N GLY A 149 1.99 -14.72 -7.99
CA GLY A 149 2.18 -13.94 -9.22
C GLY A 149 1.16 -12.80 -9.42
N GLY A 150 -0.11 -13.03 -9.08
CA GLY A 150 -1.14 -11.99 -9.16
C GLY A 150 -0.98 -10.93 -8.07
N THR A 151 -0.62 -11.33 -6.85
CA THR A 151 -0.31 -10.42 -5.74
C THR A 151 0.91 -9.55 -6.06
N LEU A 152 1.94 -10.10 -6.71
CA LEU A 152 3.11 -9.32 -7.16
C LEU A 152 2.74 -8.30 -8.24
N ALA A 153 1.89 -8.68 -9.21
CA ALA A 153 1.37 -7.73 -10.19
C ALA A 153 0.54 -6.60 -9.53
N ALA A 154 -0.23 -6.91 -8.49
CA ALA A 154 -0.94 -5.91 -7.70
C ALA A 154 0.03 -4.98 -6.94
N HIS A 155 1.13 -5.51 -6.39
CA HIS A 155 2.20 -4.70 -5.79
C HIS A 155 2.86 -3.76 -6.81
N GLN A 156 3.16 -4.25 -8.01
CA GLN A 156 3.72 -3.44 -9.10
C GLN A 156 2.81 -2.26 -9.43
N ALA A 157 1.51 -2.52 -9.60
CA ALA A 157 0.52 -1.50 -9.90
C ALA A 157 0.35 -0.48 -8.75
N ALA A 158 0.62 -0.89 -7.51
CA ALA A 158 0.65 -0.03 -6.34
C ALA A 158 1.96 0.77 -6.18
N GLY A 159 2.94 0.60 -7.08
CA GLY A 159 4.25 1.27 -7.02
C GLY A 159 5.22 0.67 -5.99
N ASP A 160 4.94 -0.52 -5.47
CA ASP A 160 5.86 -1.24 -4.58
C ASP A 160 7.05 -1.81 -5.39
N GLN A 161 8.24 -1.84 -4.78
CA GLN A 161 9.42 -2.47 -5.39
C GLN A 161 9.35 -3.98 -5.22
N ILE A 162 9.56 -4.72 -6.30
CA ILE A 162 9.50 -6.18 -6.29
C ILE A 162 10.90 -6.77 -6.43
N VAL A 163 11.22 -7.69 -5.54
CA VAL A 163 12.42 -8.49 -5.57
C VAL A 163 12.03 -9.96 -5.49
N ILE A 164 12.58 -10.76 -6.40
CA ILE A 164 12.40 -12.21 -6.41
C ILE A 164 13.76 -12.84 -6.08
N LEU A 165 13.77 -13.77 -5.12
CA LEU A 165 14.92 -14.61 -4.81
C LEU A 165 14.56 -16.06 -5.11
N THR A 166 15.26 -16.66 -6.05
CA THR A 166 15.14 -18.10 -6.36
C THR A 166 16.39 -18.82 -5.88
N MET A 167 16.22 -19.84 -5.04
CA MET A 167 17.33 -20.49 -4.32
C MET A 167 18.13 -21.47 -5.19
N SER A 168 17.48 -22.17 -6.11
CA SER A 168 18.09 -23.11 -7.05
C SER A 168 17.71 -22.79 -8.49
N ARG A 169 18.59 -23.11 -9.44
CA ARG A 169 18.32 -23.05 -10.88
C ARG A 169 17.48 -24.23 -11.39
N GLY A 170 17.18 -25.21 -10.53
CA GLY A 170 16.36 -26.37 -10.88
C GLY A 170 17.04 -27.32 -11.88
N ALA A 171 18.33 -27.60 -11.69
CA ALA A 171 19.15 -28.36 -12.65
C ALA A 171 18.69 -29.80 -12.93
N ARG A 172 17.73 -30.36 -12.17
CA ARG A 172 17.19 -31.72 -12.41
C ARG A 172 15.94 -31.75 -13.28
N GLY A 173 15.36 -30.59 -13.64
CA GLY A 173 14.09 -30.49 -14.37
C GLY A 173 14.17 -30.03 -15.84
N GLY A 174 15.37 -29.92 -16.43
CA GLY A 174 15.57 -29.46 -17.81
C GLY A 174 16.98 -28.93 -18.08
N ALA A 175 17.22 -28.36 -19.25
CA ALA A 175 18.48 -27.66 -19.55
C ALA A 175 18.59 -26.38 -18.69
N VAL A 176 19.69 -26.25 -17.94
CA VAL A 176 19.90 -25.20 -16.92
C VAL A 176 19.81 -23.79 -17.51
N ASP A 177 20.36 -23.58 -18.71
CA ASP A 177 20.43 -22.26 -19.36
C ASP A 177 19.02 -21.72 -19.70
N ASN A 178 18.13 -22.58 -20.18
CA ASN A 178 16.77 -22.17 -20.53
C ASN A 178 15.99 -21.66 -19.30
N ARG A 179 16.18 -22.27 -18.13
CA ARG A 179 15.42 -21.90 -16.91
C ARG A 179 15.80 -20.54 -16.35
N GLN A 180 17.06 -20.12 -16.53
CA GLN A 180 17.50 -18.79 -16.11
C GLN A 180 16.80 -17.70 -16.94
N ASP A 181 16.77 -17.91 -18.26
CA ASP A 181 16.14 -16.98 -19.19
C ASP A 181 14.63 -16.89 -18.95
N GLU A 182 13.97 -18.01 -18.62
CA GLU A 182 12.55 -18.03 -18.26
C GLU A 182 12.26 -17.23 -16.97
N SER A 183 13.08 -17.41 -15.92
CA SER A 183 12.95 -16.62 -14.67
C SER A 183 13.24 -15.13 -14.89
N LEU A 184 14.22 -14.79 -15.72
CA LEU A 184 14.51 -13.41 -16.08
C LEU A 184 13.34 -12.79 -16.84
N ALA A 185 12.82 -13.49 -17.86
CA ALA A 185 11.66 -13.05 -18.62
C ALA A 185 10.42 -12.84 -17.73
N ALA A 186 10.15 -13.76 -16.80
CA ALA A 186 9.07 -13.60 -15.82
C ALA A 186 9.28 -12.37 -14.92
N ALA A 187 10.49 -12.18 -14.38
CA ALA A 187 10.81 -11.02 -13.55
C ALA A 187 10.65 -9.68 -14.30
N GLU A 188 11.10 -9.62 -15.56
CA GLU A 188 10.98 -8.43 -16.41
C GLU A 188 9.53 -8.00 -16.64
N LEU A 189 8.58 -8.94 -16.78
CA LEU A 189 7.16 -8.63 -17.00
C LEU A 189 6.55 -7.76 -15.89
N ILE A 190 7.02 -7.92 -14.65
CA ILE A 190 6.55 -7.16 -13.49
C ILE A 190 7.60 -6.16 -12.97
N GLY A 191 8.69 -5.94 -13.71
CA GLY A 191 9.78 -5.05 -13.31
C GLY A 191 10.48 -5.49 -12.01
N ALA A 192 10.48 -6.79 -11.71
CA ALA A 192 11.09 -7.34 -10.52
C ALA A 192 12.61 -7.45 -10.67
N ARG A 193 13.34 -7.16 -9.60
CA ARG A 193 14.76 -7.48 -9.49
C ARG A 193 14.92 -8.95 -9.12
N LEU A 194 15.61 -9.73 -9.95
CA LEU A 194 15.84 -11.16 -9.72
C LEU A 194 17.22 -11.43 -9.09
N PHE A 195 17.23 -12.19 -7.99
CA PHE A 195 18.40 -12.87 -7.46
C PHE A 195 18.27 -14.37 -7.72
N LEU A 196 19.14 -14.92 -8.55
CA LEU A 196 19.14 -16.34 -8.88
C LEU A 196 20.38 -17.03 -8.28
N ASN A 197 20.14 -17.87 -7.28
CA ASN A 197 21.17 -18.69 -6.66
C ASN A 197 21.28 -20.07 -7.32
N ASP A 198 22.36 -20.77 -7.01
CA ASP A 198 22.69 -22.07 -7.58
C ASP A 198 22.83 -23.14 -6.50
N LEU A 199 21.95 -23.12 -5.49
CA LEU A 199 21.87 -24.24 -4.56
C LEU A 199 21.44 -25.49 -5.29
N GLU A 200 21.95 -26.63 -4.85
CA GLU A 200 21.62 -27.87 -5.51
C GLU A 200 20.15 -28.23 -5.31
N ASP A 201 19.47 -28.39 -6.43
CA ASP A 201 18.08 -28.82 -6.51
C ASP A 201 17.86 -30.14 -5.75
N THR A 202 16.76 -30.24 -5.02
CA THR A 202 16.41 -31.36 -4.12
C THR A 202 17.35 -31.56 -2.94
N ARG A 203 18.29 -30.63 -2.68
CA ARG A 203 19.23 -30.73 -1.56
C ARG A 203 19.37 -29.40 -0.79
N ILE A 204 18.35 -28.54 -0.83
CA ILE A 204 18.37 -27.27 -0.11
C ILE A 204 18.30 -27.52 1.39
N SER A 205 19.26 -26.97 2.15
CA SER A 205 19.31 -27.09 3.61
C SER A 205 18.44 -26.02 4.28
N ALA A 206 17.92 -26.29 5.48
CA ALA A 206 17.19 -25.29 6.27
C ALA A 206 18.10 -24.32 7.05
N GLY A 207 19.40 -24.59 7.07
CA GLY A 207 20.44 -23.80 7.74
C GLY A 207 21.37 -23.15 6.71
N ASP A 208 22.66 -23.05 7.00
CA ASP A 208 23.62 -22.58 6.02
C ASP A 208 23.83 -23.59 4.87
N PRO A 209 24.09 -23.12 3.64
CA PRO A 209 24.26 -21.72 3.22
C PRO A 209 22.95 -20.94 2.98
N THR A 210 21.79 -21.60 3.03
CA THR A 210 20.47 -21.04 2.69
C THR A 210 20.12 -19.80 3.51
N VAL A 211 20.34 -19.84 4.83
CA VAL A 211 20.10 -18.68 5.73
C VAL A 211 21.01 -17.51 5.34
N GLY A 212 22.32 -17.74 5.22
CA GLY A 212 23.27 -16.69 4.84
C GLY A 212 22.95 -16.02 3.48
N ILE A 213 22.50 -16.78 2.49
CA ILE A 213 22.06 -16.24 1.19
C ILE A 213 20.87 -15.29 1.37
N ILE A 214 19.85 -15.71 2.12
CA ILE A 214 18.66 -14.88 2.36
C ILE A 214 19.04 -13.63 3.17
N GLU A 215 19.91 -13.77 4.18
CA GLU A 215 20.39 -12.62 4.97
C GLU A 215 21.14 -11.59 4.14
N GLN A 216 21.96 -12.03 3.16
CA GLN A 216 22.63 -11.12 2.22
C GLN A 216 21.61 -10.31 1.41
N VAL A 217 20.60 -10.95 0.83
CA VAL A 217 19.56 -10.26 0.06
C VAL A 217 18.73 -9.34 0.95
N VAL A 218 18.38 -9.77 2.17
CA VAL A 218 17.65 -8.94 3.14
C VAL A 218 18.47 -7.71 3.55
N ALA A 219 19.78 -7.86 3.76
CA ALA A 219 20.68 -6.75 4.09
C ALA A 219 20.90 -5.80 2.92
N GLU A 220 20.77 -6.26 1.68
CA GLU A 220 20.87 -5.42 0.50
C GLU A 220 19.56 -4.66 0.24
N VAL A 221 18.44 -5.37 0.25
CA VAL A 221 17.13 -4.90 -0.23
C VAL A 221 16.30 -4.22 0.86
N HIS A 222 16.53 -4.57 2.13
CA HIS A 222 15.76 -4.07 3.27
C HIS A 222 14.23 -4.23 3.10
N PRO A 223 13.73 -5.45 2.83
CA PRO A 223 12.32 -5.68 2.53
C PRO A 223 11.40 -5.29 3.70
N THR A 224 10.22 -4.76 3.37
CA THR A 224 9.13 -4.53 4.33
C THR A 224 8.15 -5.70 4.37
N ILE A 225 8.10 -6.48 3.29
CA ILE A 225 7.22 -7.62 3.08
C ILE A 225 8.04 -8.80 2.56
N VAL A 226 7.81 -9.99 3.10
CA VAL A 226 8.37 -11.25 2.60
C VAL A 226 7.27 -12.26 2.30
N TYR A 227 7.38 -12.90 1.13
CA TYR A 227 6.57 -14.05 0.72
C TYR A 227 7.44 -15.30 0.54
N THR A 228 7.02 -16.47 1.02
CA THR A 228 7.66 -17.76 0.72
C THR A 228 6.67 -18.92 0.83
N HIS A 229 7.11 -20.17 0.67
CA HIS A 229 6.27 -21.34 0.87
C HIS A 229 5.73 -21.45 2.30
N SER A 230 4.60 -22.15 2.47
CA SER A 230 4.12 -22.59 3.78
C SER A 230 4.99 -23.72 4.35
N SER A 231 5.00 -23.85 5.67
CA SER A 231 5.56 -25.02 6.35
C SER A 231 4.74 -26.29 6.09
N ASN A 232 3.47 -26.13 5.70
CA ASN A 232 2.53 -27.20 5.37
C ASN A 232 2.69 -27.62 3.91
N ASP A 233 3.89 -28.07 3.54
CA ASP A 233 4.28 -28.46 2.19
C ASP A 233 5.00 -29.80 2.21
N ARG A 234 4.70 -30.70 1.26
CA ARG A 234 5.36 -32.01 1.18
C ARG A 234 6.72 -31.97 0.47
N HIS A 235 7.05 -30.89 -0.22
CA HIS A 235 8.32 -30.74 -0.92
C HIS A 235 9.41 -30.29 0.06
N GLN A 236 10.46 -31.08 0.22
CA GLN A 236 11.48 -30.84 1.24
C GLN A 236 12.21 -29.49 1.08
N ASP A 237 12.50 -29.08 -0.16
CA ASP A 237 13.16 -27.81 -0.43
C ASP A 237 12.26 -26.62 -0.02
N HIS A 238 10.95 -26.69 -0.25
CA HIS A 238 10.01 -25.64 0.15
C HIS A 238 9.99 -25.48 1.67
N VAL A 239 9.94 -26.61 2.40
CA VAL A 239 10.01 -26.62 3.86
C VAL A 239 11.34 -26.09 4.37
N ALA A 240 12.46 -26.42 3.70
CA ALA A 240 13.78 -25.93 4.04
C ALA A 240 13.89 -24.40 3.85
N VAL A 241 13.42 -23.90 2.70
CA VAL A 241 13.38 -22.47 2.39
C VAL A 241 12.46 -21.74 3.38
N HIS A 242 11.26 -22.25 3.66
CA HIS A 242 10.37 -21.67 4.68
C HIS A 242 11.07 -21.48 6.04
N ARG A 243 11.81 -22.50 6.50
CA ARG A 243 12.55 -22.44 7.77
C ARG A 243 13.68 -21.41 7.71
N ALA A 244 14.45 -21.40 6.64
CA ALA A 244 15.55 -20.45 6.47
C ALA A 244 15.05 -19.00 6.39
N VAL A 245 13.96 -18.76 5.65
CA VAL A 245 13.29 -17.45 5.56
C VAL A 245 12.80 -16.99 6.93
N SER A 246 12.18 -17.88 7.71
CA SER A 246 11.70 -17.56 9.06
C SER A 246 12.81 -17.06 9.98
N VAL A 247 14.02 -17.62 9.86
CA VAL A 247 15.21 -17.18 10.62
C VAL A 247 15.75 -15.85 10.09
N ALA A 248 16.06 -15.80 8.78
CA ALA A 248 16.73 -14.66 8.16
C ALA A 248 15.90 -13.38 8.18
N THR A 249 14.56 -13.51 8.12
CA THR A 249 13.65 -12.37 8.00
C THR A 249 13.02 -11.96 9.33
N ARG A 250 13.52 -12.40 10.48
CA ARG A 250 12.93 -12.16 11.82
C ARG A 250 12.59 -10.68 12.16
N ARG A 251 13.22 -9.72 11.48
CA ARG A 251 12.99 -8.26 11.67
C ARG A 251 12.08 -7.63 10.59
N VAL A 252 11.73 -8.37 9.54
CA VAL A 252 10.85 -7.87 8.47
C VAL A 252 9.42 -7.72 9.01
N PRO A 253 8.77 -6.55 8.87
CA PRO A 253 7.46 -6.28 9.47
C PRO A 253 6.37 -7.27 9.07
N MET A 254 6.31 -7.66 7.78
CA MET A 254 5.31 -8.60 7.28
C MET A 254 5.99 -9.84 6.70
N PHE A 255 5.56 -11.01 7.16
CA PHE A 255 5.96 -12.31 6.64
C PHE A 255 4.71 -13.18 6.42
N ALA A 256 4.49 -13.59 5.18
CA ALA A 256 3.37 -14.45 4.80
C ALA A 256 3.81 -15.59 3.87
N CYS A 257 3.06 -16.67 3.91
CA CYS A 257 3.32 -17.88 3.14
C CYS A 257 2.28 -18.08 2.04
N TYR A 258 2.72 -18.42 0.83
CA TYR A 258 1.85 -18.75 -0.29
C TYR A 258 1.61 -20.25 -0.42
N GLN A 259 0.54 -20.58 -1.14
CA GLN A 259 0.22 -21.96 -1.50
C GLN A 259 1.01 -22.38 -2.74
N SER A 260 1.87 -23.39 -2.59
CA SER A 260 2.52 -24.08 -3.71
C SER A 260 1.63 -25.23 -4.23
N PRO A 261 1.93 -25.84 -5.39
CA PRO A 261 1.28 -27.06 -5.84
C PRO A 261 1.46 -28.28 -4.91
N SER A 262 2.47 -28.24 -4.04
CA SER A 262 2.79 -29.31 -3.08
C SER A 262 2.34 -28.99 -1.65
N ALA A 263 1.65 -27.86 -1.44
CA ALA A 263 1.00 -27.55 -0.17
C ALA A 263 0.00 -28.65 0.20
N THR A 264 0.00 -29.06 1.47
CA THR A 264 -0.91 -30.09 1.97
C THR A 264 -2.26 -29.48 2.33
N VAL A 265 -3.23 -30.34 2.68
CA VAL A 265 -4.53 -29.91 3.21
C VAL A 265 -4.43 -29.17 4.56
N ASP A 266 -3.25 -29.21 5.21
CA ASP A 266 -2.99 -28.47 6.45
C ASP A 266 -2.62 -27.00 6.20
N PHE A 267 -2.41 -26.59 4.94
CA PHE A 267 -2.25 -25.18 4.60
C PHE A 267 -3.51 -24.39 5.00
N ARG A 268 -3.33 -23.42 5.91
CA ARG A 268 -4.43 -22.66 6.52
C ARG A 268 -4.27 -21.16 6.24
N PRO A 269 -4.66 -20.70 5.04
CA PRO A 269 -4.59 -19.29 4.73
C PRO A 269 -5.55 -18.50 5.61
N ASN A 270 -5.09 -17.35 6.08
CA ASN A 270 -5.83 -16.41 6.91
C ASN A 270 -5.94 -15.02 6.25
N ARG A 271 -5.41 -14.88 5.03
CA ARG A 271 -5.47 -13.69 4.19
C ARG A 271 -5.77 -14.11 2.75
N PHE A 272 -6.65 -13.38 2.08
CA PHE A 272 -7.05 -13.63 0.70
C PHE A 272 -6.89 -12.35 -0.09
N VAL A 273 -5.95 -12.33 -1.03
CA VAL A 273 -5.63 -11.14 -1.83
C VAL A 273 -6.38 -11.25 -3.14
N SER A 274 -7.28 -10.29 -3.42
CA SER A 274 -7.93 -10.23 -4.73
C SER A 274 -6.87 -9.97 -5.80
N ILE A 275 -6.92 -10.77 -6.86
CA ILE A 275 -6.08 -10.59 -8.06
C ILE A 275 -6.94 -10.25 -9.28
N ASP A 276 -8.15 -9.74 -9.05
CA ASP A 276 -9.00 -9.22 -10.11
C ASP A 276 -8.28 -8.08 -10.84
N GLY A 277 -8.24 -8.15 -12.18
CA GLY A 277 -7.46 -7.23 -13.01
C GLY A 277 -5.98 -7.63 -13.18
N PHE A 278 -5.51 -8.68 -12.50
CA PHE A 278 -4.12 -9.15 -12.55
C PHE A 278 -3.98 -10.63 -12.97
N THR A 279 -5.09 -11.31 -13.28
CA THR A 279 -5.07 -12.72 -13.72
C THR A 279 -4.29 -12.92 -15.01
N ASP A 280 -4.41 -12.00 -15.97
CA ASP A 280 -3.71 -12.10 -17.25
C ASP A 280 -2.20 -11.95 -17.07
N THR A 281 -1.78 -11.02 -16.21
CA THR A 281 -0.37 -10.89 -15.82
C THR A 281 0.13 -12.14 -15.13
N LYS A 282 -0.65 -12.73 -14.20
CA LYS A 282 -0.29 -14.00 -13.55
C LYS A 282 -0.10 -15.12 -14.58
N LEU A 283 -1.02 -15.27 -15.53
CA LEU A 283 -0.90 -16.28 -16.57
C LEU A 283 0.28 -16.03 -17.51
N ALA A 284 0.59 -14.77 -17.81
CA ALA A 284 1.77 -14.39 -18.59
C ALA A 284 3.08 -14.74 -17.87
N LEU A 285 3.17 -14.49 -16.55
CA LEU A 285 4.30 -14.90 -15.72
C LEU A 285 4.54 -16.40 -15.80
N LEU A 286 3.47 -17.20 -15.69
CA LEU A 286 3.56 -18.66 -15.78
C LEU A 286 3.90 -19.15 -17.19
N ALA A 287 3.41 -18.46 -18.22
CA ALA A 287 3.71 -18.77 -19.61
C ALA A 287 5.20 -18.57 -19.95
N SER A 288 5.94 -17.76 -19.20
CA SER A 288 7.40 -17.65 -19.34
C SER A 288 8.10 -18.99 -19.09
N PHE A 289 7.52 -19.90 -18.30
CA PHE A 289 8.07 -21.23 -18.02
C PHE A 289 7.57 -22.29 -19.02
N ALA A 290 7.40 -21.90 -20.30
CA ALA A 290 6.82 -22.74 -21.35
C ALA A 290 7.58 -24.06 -21.58
N SER A 291 8.89 -24.13 -21.30
CA SER A 291 9.64 -25.40 -21.36
C SER A 291 9.11 -26.46 -20.40
N GLN A 292 8.30 -26.03 -19.42
CA GLN A 292 7.74 -26.86 -18.36
C GLN A 292 6.24 -27.11 -18.49
N ALA A 293 5.53 -26.29 -19.28
CA ALA A 293 4.07 -26.29 -19.36
C ALA A 293 3.48 -27.60 -19.93
N GLY A 294 4.21 -28.33 -20.78
CA GLY A 294 3.80 -29.64 -21.30
C GLY A 294 4.08 -30.82 -20.35
N ILE A 295 4.80 -30.59 -19.25
CA ILE A 295 5.27 -31.63 -18.31
C ILE A 295 4.61 -31.49 -16.93
N ARG A 296 4.12 -30.29 -16.58
CA ARG A 296 3.60 -29.95 -15.25
C ARG A 296 2.15 -29.49 -15.32
N ASP A 297 1.21 -30.40 -15.06
CA ASP A 297 -0.24 -30.11 -15.07
C ASP A 297 -0.66 -28.94 -14.15
N TYR A 298 0.11 -28.67 -13.09
CA TYR A 298 -0.17 -27.58 -12.16
C TYR A 298 0.11 -26.18 -12.73
N LEU A 299 0.81 -26.07 -13.86
CA LEU A 299 1.02 -24.82 -14.60
C LEU A 299 -0.13 -24.51 -15.56
N ALA A 300 -1.07 -25.45 -15.74
CA ALA A 300 -2.18 -25.26 -16.67
C ALA A 300 -3.05 -24.05 -16.26
N PRO A 301 -3.37 -23.12 -17.19
CA PRO A 301 -4.12 -21.91 -16.86
C PRO A 301 -5.44 -22.17 -16.14
N ASP A 302 -6.16 -23.22 -16.52
CA ASP A 302 -7.42 -23.61 -15.91
C ASP A 302 -7.24 -24.09 -14.47
N PHE A 303 -6.18 -24.87 -14.17
CA PHE A 303 -5.86 -25.29 -12.80
C PHE A 303 -5.54 -24.10 -11.89
N VAL A 304 -4.72 -23.17 -12.39
CA VAL A 304 -4.31 -21.97 -11.67
C VAL A 304 -5.52 -21.08 -11.37
N LEU A 305 -6.34 -20.79 -12.39
CA LEU A 305 -7.53 -19.97 -12.23
C LEU A 305 -8.61 -20.66 -11.38
N ALA A 306 -8.77 -21.98 -11.46
CA ALA A 306 -9.69 -22.72 -10.62
C ALA A 306 -9.31 -22.63 -9.14
N THR A 307 -8.01 -22.74 -8.83
CA THR A 307 -7.49 -22.57 -7.47
C THR A 307 -7.77 -21.14 -6.96
N ALA A 308 -7.45 -20.12 -7.76
CA ALA A 308 -7.71 -18.73 -7.39
C ALA A 308 -9.22 -18.45 -7.21
N ARG A 309 -10.06 -19.05 -8.07
CA ARG A 309 -11.53 -18.96 -7.99
C ARG A 309 -12.08 -19.64 -6.76
N TYR A 310 -11.51 -20.78 -6.35
CA TYR A 310 -11.89 -21.46 -5.11
C TYR A 310 -11.65 -20.55 -3.90
N TRP A 311 -10.45 -19.96 -3.79
CA TRP A 311 -10.10 -19.13 -2.64
C TRP A 311 -10.84 -17.79 -2.58
N SER A 312 -11.30 -17.27 -3.72
CA SER A 312 -12.07 -16.01 -3.76
C SER A 312 -13.34 -16.06 -2.91
N ARG A 313 -13.89 -17.25 -2.61
CA ARG A 313 -15.04 -17.43 -1.70
C ARG A 313 -14.82 -16.91 -0.28
N TYR A 314 -13.56 -16.75 0.14
CA TYR A 314 -13.17 -16.27 1.47
C TYR A 314 -12.72 -14.79 1.46
N GLY A 315 -12.65 -14.16 0.29
CA GLY A 315 -12.29 -12.76 0.10
C GLY A 315 -13.36 -11.99 -0.66
N GLY A 316 -13.06 -10.73 -1.01
CA GLY A 316 -13.81 -9.99 -2.03
C GLY A 316 -13.22 -10.23 -3.41
N GLY A 317 -14.04 -10.38 -4.44
CA GLY A 317 -13.59 -10.49 -5.85
C GLY A 317 -13.90 -11.81 -6.55
N VAL A 318 -13.43 -11.93 -7.80
CA VAL A 318 -13.64 -13.08 -8.68
C VAL A 318 -12.53 -14.12 -8.50
N TYR A 319 -11.30 -13.68 -8.31
CA TYR A 319 -10.12 -14.53 -8.11
C TYR A 319 -9.29 -14.02 -6.92
N ALA A 320 -8.78 -14.93 -6.10
CA ALA A 320 -7.91 -14.57 -4.98
C ALA A 320 -6.74 -15.53 -4.79
N GLU A 321 -5.59 -14.99 -4.39
CA GLU A 321 -4.46 -15.77 -3.91
C GLU A 321 -4.52 -15.91 -2.38
N PRO A 322 -4.41 -17.15 -1.87
CA PRO A 322 -4.44 -17.41 -0.44
C PRO A 322 -3.04 -17.20 0.18
N LEU A 323 -3.01 -16.56 1.34
CA LEU A 323 -1.80 -16.35 2.13
C LEU A 323 -2.01 -16.79 3.58
N GLU A 324 -1.03 -17.49 4.13
CA GLU A 324 -0.88 -17.79 5.54
C GLU A 324 0.07 -16.74 6.17
N VAL A 325 -0.49 -15.70 6.79
CA VAL A 325 0.29 -14.65 7.46
C VAL A 325 0.87 -15.21 8.75
N VAL A 326 2.20 -15.28 8.82
CA VAL A 326 2.97 -15.73 9.99
C VAL A 326 3.25 -14.55 10.92
N ARG A 327 3.51 -13.36 10.38
CA ARG A 327 3.74 -12.13 11.13
C ARG A 327 3.23 -10.90 10.38
N ASP A 328 2.55 -10.00 11.09
CA ASP A 328 2.20 -8.66 10.60
C ASP A 328 2.38 -7.62 11.72
N ALA A 329 3.41 -6.79 11.58
CA ALA A 329 3.71 -5.67 12.48
C ALA A 329 3.52 -4.29 11.80
N THR A 330 2.84 -4.24 10.64
CA THR A 330 2.74 -3.02 9.81
C THR A 330 1.89 -1.92 10.46
N GLY A 331 0.88 -2.29 11.25
CA GLY A 331 -0.09 -1.35 11.84
C GLY A 331 0.39 -0.53 13.06
N LEU A 332 1.56 -0.82 13.65
CA LEU A 332 2.00 -0.20 14.91
C LEU A 332 2.90 1.04 14.75
N ARG A 333 3.23 1.46 13.52
CA ARG A 333 4.13 2.61 13.28
C ARG A 333 3.45 3.99 13.30
N ALA A 334 2.12 4.08 13.29
CA ALA A 334 1.40 5.34 13.04
C ALA A 334 1.31 6.34 14.22
N ASN A 335 1.72 5.98 15.45
CA ASN A 335 1.46 6.82 16.64
C ASN A 335 2.70 7.40 17.35
N ALA A 336 3.92 7.21 16.84
CA ALA A 336 5.11 7.71 17.52
C ALA A 336 5.41 9.20 17.24
N THR A 337 4.91 9.77 16.15
CA THR A 337 5.21 11.16 15.73
C THR A 337 4.21 12.20 16.23
N SER A 338 3.01 11.81 16.69
CA SER A 338 1.99 12.76 17.20
C SER A 338 2.15 13.10 18.69
N GLN A 339 2.91 12.32 19.47
CA GLN A 339 3.15 12.61 20.89
C GLN A 339 4.44 13.41 21.18
N ALA A 340 5.39 13.48 20.24
CA ALA A 340 6.67 14.15 20.48
C ALA A 340 6.60 15.69 20.39
N VAL A 341 5.56 16.25 19.76
CA VAL A 341 5.43 17.72 19.57
C VAL A 341 4.68 18.40 20.74
N GLY A 342 3.95 17.63 21.56
CA GLY A 342 3.12 18.17 22.65
C GLY A 342 3.81 18.35 24.01
N HIS A 343 5.04 17.85 24.19
CA HIS A 343 5.73 17.89 25.50
C HIS A 343 6.83 18.96 25.62
N ALA A 344 7.13 19.71 24.57
CA ALA A 344 8.20 20.72 24.57
C ALA A 344 7.75 22.15 24.91
N ALA A 345 6.46 22.40 25.21
CA ALA A 345 5.91 23.74 25.37
C ALA A 345 5.38 24.09 26.78
N THR A 346 5.67 23.28 27.82
CA THR A 346 5.25 23.57 29.20
C THR A 346 6.37 23.30 30.20
N SER A 347 7.40 24.15 30.16
CA SER A 347 8.38 24.23 31.26
C SER A 347 9.11 25.57 31.22
N LEU A 348 8.42 26.67 31.50
CA LEU A 348 9.03 27.93 31.94
C LEU A 348 7.95 28.82 32.57
N THR A 349 7.84 28.74 33.90
CA THR A 349 7.53 29.86 34.81
C THR A 349 7.37 29.32 36.23
N THR A 350 8.42 29.38 37.03
CA THR A 350 8.31 29.43 38.49
C THR A 350 8.72 30.83 38.94
N PRO A 351 7.88 31.56 39.68
CA PRO A 351 8.31 32.80 40.31
C PRO A 351 8.98 32.50 41.65
N THR A 352 10.17 33.03 41.82
CA THR A 352 10.88 33.18 43.08
C THR A 352 10.10 34.10 44.03
N SER A 353 9.79 33.63 45.23
CA SER A 353 9.47 34.48 46.38
C SER A 353 10.32 34.05 47.58
N THR A 354 11.32 34.88 47.86
CA THR A 354 12.10 34.96 49.09
C THR A 354 11.25 35.55 50.22
N THR A 355 11.17 34.89 51.36
CA THR A 355 11.05 35.54 52.67
C THR A 355 11.74 34.67 53.72
N SER A 356 12.66 35.31 54.43
CA SER A 356 13.45 34.80 55.54
C SER A 356 12.65 34.78 56.85
N GLU A 357 13.25 34.12 57.83
CA GLU A 357 13.11 34.33 59.28
C GLU A 357 11.84 33.79 59.97
N ALA A 358 12.03 32.71 60.73
CA ALA A 358 12.00 32.79 62.19
C ALA A 358 12.58 31.50 62.80
N GLU A 359 13.67 31.66 63.54
CA GLU A 359 14.20 30.69 64.48
C GLU A 359 13.23 30.47 65.65
N GLY A 360 13.28 29.28 66.25
CA GLY A 360 13.18 29.17 67.71
C GLY A 360 12.19 28.14 68.26
N SER A 361 12.77 27.04 68.77
CA SER A 361 12.39 26.39 70.05
C SER A 361 11.09 25.55 70.00
N VAL A 362 10.87 24.40 70.64
CA VAL A 362 11.44 23.60 71.75
C VAL A 362 10.83 22.18 71.56
N LEU A 363 11.64 21.12 71.56
CA LEU A 363 11.62 19.94 72.46
C LEU A 363 10.23 19.45 72.95
N ASP A 364 9.93 18.16 72.77
CA ASP A 364 10.05 17.15 73.84
C ASP A 364 9.65 15.75 73.35
N ASP A 365 10.47 14.79 73.76
CA ASP A 365 10.36 13.32 73.90
C ASP A 365 9.87 12.41 72.76
#